data_AF-Q9VVH3-F1
#
_entry.id   AF-Q9VVH3-F1
#
_cell.length_a   1.000
_cell.length_b   1.000
_cell.length_c   1.000
_cell.angle_alpha   90.00
_cell.angle_beta   90.00
_cell.angle_gamma   90.00
#
_symmetry.space_group_name_H-M   'P 1'
#
loop_
_entity.id
_entity.type
_entity.pdbx_description
1 polymer ?
#
loop_
_entity_poly.entity_id
_entity_poly.type
_entity_poly.pdbx_seq_one_letter_code
_entity_poly.pdbx_strand_id
1 'polypeptide(L)'
;MVLGFLVRGGLVAATVYYTQKVGIWGDSDQTDKLYNDIKSELRPHVQKLEKQLPFEVPQLPKTGEMRFLAKHYYNEGVKNTFRFIHMLPCYAGRGLKKVKDTFQDFAQSPAIAGGAESSPPK
;
A
#
# COMPACT_ATOMS: atom_id res chain seq x y z
N MET A 1 -16.81 17.03 -12.76
CA MET A 1 -15.72 16.34 -13.50
C MET A 1 -14.47 17.21 -13.61
N VAL A 2 -14.54 18.45 -14.14
CA VAL A 2 -13.38 19.32 -14.41
C VAL A 2 -12.48 19.55 -13.19
N LEU A 3 -13.02 19.96 -12.04
CA LEU A 3 -12.21 20.19 -10.82
C LEU A 3 -11.42 18.95 -10.41
N GLY A 4 -12.06 17.77 -10.47
CA GLY A 4 -11.41 16.50 -10.16
C GLY A 4 -10.33 16.11 -11.17
N PHE A 5 -10.43 16.54 -12.43
CA PHE A 5 -9.36 16.38 -13.42
C PHE A 5 -8.20 17.35 -13.16
N LEU A 6 -8.49 18.62 -12.83
CA LEU A 6 -7.45 19.61 -12.51
C LEU A 6 -6.64 19.22 -11.28
N VAL A 7 -7.28 18.77 -10.20
CA VAL A 7 -6.58 18.32 -8.99
C VAL A 7 -5.70 17.11 -9.28
N ARG A 8 -6.21 16.10 -10.00
CA ARG A 8 -5.44 14.91 -10.37
C ARG A 8 -4.30 15.24 -11.33
N GLY A 9 -4.57 16.06 -12.35
CA GLY A 9 -3.57 16.51 -13.31
C GLY A 9 -2.46 17.32 -12.62
N GLY A 10 -2.82 18.22 -11.71
CA GLY A 10 -1.87 19.00 -10.92
C GLY A 10 -0.99 18.11 -10.02
N LEU A 11 -1.58 17.11 -9.35
CA LEU A 11 -0.81 16.17 -8.53
C LEU A 11 0.19 15.34 -9.36
N VAL A 12 -0.24 14.85 -10.53
CA VAL A 12 0.64 14.11 -11.45
C VAL A 12 1.76 15.01 -11.95
N ALA A 13 1.44 16.22 -12.41
CA ALA A 13 2.42 17.18 -12.90
C ALA A 13 3.43 17.58 -11.83
N ALA A 14 2.97 17.85 -10.60
CA ALA A 14 3.83 18.17 -9.47
C ALA A 14 4.76 16.99 -9.11
N THR A 15 4.24 15.76 -9.12
CA THR A 15 5.04 14.55 -8.86
C THR A 15 6.11 14.36 -9.93
N VAL A 16 5.76 14.51 -11.21
CA VAL A 16 6.72 14.39 -12.33
C VAL A 16 7.78 15.49 -12.23
N TYR A 17 7.38 16.74 -12.03
CA TYR A 17 8.32 17.86 -11.87
C TYR A 17 9.28 17.65 -10.70
N TYR A 18 8.75 17.25 -9.53
CA TYR A 18 9.56 17.04 -8.34
C TYR A 18 10.54 15.88 -8.52
N THR A 19 10.08 14.74 -9.05
CA THR A 19 10.93 13.57 -9.25
C THR A 19 12.02 13.83 -10.30
N GLN A 20 11.73 14.58 -11.35
CA GLN A 20 12.75 15.02 -12.31
C GLN A 20 13.79 15.92 -11.63
N LYS A 21 13.35 16.89 -10.83
CA LYS A 21 14.24 17.82 -10.11
C LYS A 21 15.18 17.11 -9.11
N VAL A 22 14.72 16.04 -8.47
CA VAL A 22 15.52 15.23 -7.52
C VAL A 22 16.56 14.36 -8.23
N GLY A 23 16.54 14.27 -9.56
CA GLY A 23 17.49 13.46 -10.34
C GLY A 23 17.08 12.00 -10.49
N ILE A 24 15.79 11.68 -10.28
CA ILE A 24 15.24 10.35 -10.58
C ILE A 24 15.15 10.14 -12.09
N TRP A 25 14.91 11.23 -12.83
CA TRP A 25 14.81 11.22 -14.29
C TRP A 25 15.92 12.10 -14.87
N GLY A 26 16.68 11.58 -15.82
CA GLY A 26 17.71 12.33 -16.53
C GLY A 26 19.05 11.62 -16.48
N ASP A 27 20.05 12.33 -15.96
CA ASP A 27 21.45 11.90 -15.96
C ASP A 27 21.69 10.75 -14.97
N SER A 28 22.39 9.70 -15.44
CA SER A 28 22.70 8.53 -14.62
C SER A 28 23.53 8.90 -13.41
N ASP A 29 24.41 9.89 -13.53
CA ASP A 29 25.29 10.31 -12.45
C ASP A 29 24.49 10.92 -11.28
N GLN A 30 23.42 11.66 -11.58
CA GLN A 30 22.53 12.21 -10.56
C GLN A 30 21.72 11.11 -9.88
N THR A 31 21.20 10.15 -10.65
CA THR A 31 20.44 9.02 -10.11
C THR A 31 21.33 8.13 -9.24
N ASP A 32 22.56 7.87 -9.65
CA ASP A 32 23.52 7.08 -8.89
C ASP A 32 23.93 7.78 -7.59
N LYS A 33 24.13 9.11 -7.64
CA LYS A 33 24.36 9.91 -6.44
C LYS A 33 23.19 9.82 -5.47
N LEU A 34 21.97 10.07 -5.94
CA LEU A 34 20.76 9.97 -5.13
C LEU A 34 20.61 8.56 -4.50
N TYR A 35 20.84 7.51 -5.27
CA TYR A 35 20.80 6.13 -4.77
C TYR A 35 21.82 5.89 -3.66
N ASN A 36 23.06 6.36 -3.84
CA ASN A 36 24.12 6.21 -2.84
C ASN A 36 23.87 7.04 -1.59
N ASP A 37 23.31 8.24 -1.72
CA ASP A 37 22.94 9.11 -0.60
C ASP A 37 21.86 8.40 0.25
N ILE A 38 20.75 7.97 -0.37
CA ILE A 38 19.68 7.20 0.30
C ILE A 38 20.22 5.93 0.95
N LYS A 39 21.08 5.19 0.24
CA LYS A 39 21.71 3.98 0.77
C LYS A 39 22.54 4.31 2.01
N SER A 40 23.33 5.37 1.98
CA SER A 40 24.18 5.77 3.11
C SER A 40 23.35 6.16 4.34
N GLU A 41 22.23 6.85 4.13
CA GLU A 41 21.30 7.25 5.21
C GLU A 41 20.56 6.05 5.82
N LEU A 42 20.17 5.08 5.00
CA LEU A 42 19.44 3.89 5.46
C LEU A 42 20.34 2.82 6.09
N ARG A 43 21.61 2.74 5.70
CA ARG A 43 22.55 1.69 6.15
C ARG A 43 22.64 1.56 7.67
N PRO A 44 22.75 2.62 8.48
CA PRO A 44 22.76 2.52 9.93
C PRO A 44 21.51 1.84 10.50
N HIS A 45 20.34 2.14 9.94
CA HIS A 45 19.07 1.53 10.37
C HIS A 45 19.00 0.06 9.99
N VAL A 46 19.44 -0.29 8.78
CA VAL A 46 19.50 -1.68 8.30
C VAL A 46 20.47 -2.49 9.15
N GLN A 47 21.66 -1.97 9.46
CA GLN A 47 22.65 -2.65 10.32
C GLN A 47 22.12 -2.88 11.74
N LYS A 48 21.30 -1.96 12.26
CA LYS A 48 20.66 -2.16 13.57
C LYS A 48 19.65 -3.32 13.53
N LEU A 49 18.91 -3.45 12.44
CA LEU A 49 17.95 -4.55 12.25
C LEU A 49 18.65 -5.88 11.98
N GLU A 50 19.73 -5.90 11.18
CA GLU A 50 20.55 -7.08 10.92
C GLU A 50 21.08 -7.70 12.22
N LYS A 51 21.44 -6.88 13.22
CA LYS A 51 21.87 -7.37 14.55
C LYS A 51 20.77 -7.99 15.39
N GLN A 52 19.50 -7.67 15.10
CA GLN A 52 18.34 -8.17 15.84
C GLN A 52 17.74 -9.43 15.19
N LEU A 53 18.09 -9.71 13.94
CA LEU A 53 17.62 -10.87 13.22
C LEU A 53 18.47 -12.10 13.56
N PRO A 54 17.86 -13.27 13.80
CA PRO A 54 18.59 -14.50 14.10
C PRO A 54 19.25 -15.14 12.86
N PHE A 55 19.12 -14.52 11.69
CA PHE A 55 19.64 -15.00 10.42
C PHE A 55 20.41 -13.90 9.70
N GLU A 56 21.42 -14.29 8.92
CA GLU A 56 22.15 -13.38 8.05
C GLU A 56 21.24 -12.93 6.90
N VAL A 57 21.09 -11.63 6.72
CA VAL A 57 20.31 -11.09 5.60
C VAL A 57 21.05 -11.47 4.30
N PRO A 58 20.40 -12.21 3.37
CA PRO A 58 21.07 -12.67 2.17
C PRO A 58 21.59 -11.47 1.37
N GLN A 59 22.81 -11.60 0.85
CA GLN A 59 23.36 -10.58 -0.04
C GLN A 59 22.43 -10.44 -1.24
N LEU A 60 22.10 -9.19 -1.57
CA LEU A 60 21.34 -8.88 -2.76
C LEU A 60 22.08 -9.46 -3.98
N PRO A 61 21.34 -10.00 -4.96
CA PRO A 61 21.95 -10.65 -6.11
C PRO A 61 22.83 -9.66 -6.89
N LYS A 62 23.86 -10.16 -7.59
CA LYS A 62 24.81 -9.32 -8.33
C LYS A 62 24.07 -8.41 -9.31
N THR A 63 24.64 -7.25 -9.63
CA THR A 63 24.00 -6.13 -10.37
C THR A 63 23.13 -6.54 -11.57
N GLY A 64 23.54 -7.54 -12.36
CA GLY A 64 22.75 -8.06 -13.48
C GLY A 64 21.42 -8.69 -13.07
N GLU A 65 21.41 -9.48 -12.00
CA GLU A 65 20.22 -10.14 -11.45
C GLU A 65 19.34 -9.16 -10.69
N MET A 66 19.91 -8.19 -9.95
CA MET A 66 19.14 -7.14 -9.29
C MET A 66 18.34 -6.29 -10.29
N ARG A 67 18.93 -5.97 -11.45
CA ARG A 67 18.21 -5.25 -12.51
C ARG A 67 17.01 -6.05 -13.03
N PHE A 68 17.16 -7.36 -13.17
CA PHE A 68 16.05 -8.24 -13.55
C PHE A 68 14.97 -8.26 -12.46
N LEU A 69 15.36 -8.44 -11.20
CA LEU A 69 14.47 -8.48 -10.05
C LEU A 69 13.66 -7.18 -9.91
N ALA A 70 14.33 -6.03 -10.03
CA ALA A 70 13.70 -4.72 -9.99
C ALA A 70 12.66 -4.56 -11.11
N LYS A 71 13.00 -4.93 -12.35
CA LYS A 71 12.06 -4.89 -13.48
C LYS A 71 10.88 -5.84 -13.27
N HIS A 72 11.14 -7.05 -12.78
CA HIS A 72 10.13 -8.06 -12.58
C HIS A 72 9.11 -7.63 -11.52
N TYR A 73 9.56 -7.25 -10.32
CA TYR A 73 8.66 -6.82 -9.25
C TYR A 73 7.99 -5.47 -9.53
N TYR A 74 8.67 -4.56 -10.24
CA TYR A 74 8.00 -3.34 -10.70
C TYR A 74 6.82 -3.68 -11.61
N ASN A 75 7.04 -4.55 -12.60
CA ASN A 75 5.98 -4.99 -13.52
C ASN A 75 4.86 -5.75 -12.81
N GLU A 76 5.19 -6.66 -11.89
CA GLU A 76 4.18 -7.35 -11.08
C GLU A 76 3.41 -6.37 -10.19
N GLY A 77 4.08 -5.41 -9.58
CA GLY A 77 3.47 -4.36 -8.78
C GLY A 77 2.46 -3.55 -9.58
N VAL A 78 2.83 -3.12 -10.79
CA VAL A 78 1.91 -2.41 -11.71
C VAL A 78 0.71 -3.30 -12.05
N LYS A 79 0.94 -4.55 -12.49
CA LYS A 79 -0.14 -5.49 -12.85
C LYS A 79 -1.10 -5.75 -11.69
N ASN A 80 -0.57 -6.02 -10.49
CA ASN A 80 -1.35 -6.29 -9.30
C ASN A 80 -2.13 -5.06 -8.82
N THR A 81 -1.55 -3.87 -8.95
CA THR A 81 -2.24 -2.61 -8.62
C THR A 81 -3.45 -2.41 -9.54
N PHE A 82 -3.28 -2.55 -10.86
CA PHE A 82 -4.40 -2.45 -11.79
C PHE A 82 -5.44 -3.56 -11.57
N ARG A 83 -5.01 -4.78 -11.24
CA ARG A 83 -5.92 -5.87 -10.85
C ARG A 83 -6.70 -5.53 -9.59
N PHE A 84 -6.06 -4.95 -8.58
CA PHE A 84 -6.72 -4.50 -7.36
C PHE A 84 -7.76 -3.42 -7.65
N ILE A 85 -7.39 -2.39 -8.44
CA ILE A 85 -8.33 -1.33 -8.86
C ILE A 85 -9.53 -1.91 -9.61
N HIS A 86 -9.29 -2.86 -10.52
CA HIS A 86 -10.35 -3.57 -11.23
C HIS A 86 -11.26 -4.37 -10.29
N MET A 87 -10.70 -4.95 -9.22
CA MET A 87 -11.45 -5.74 -8.22
C MET A 87 -12.08 -4.89 -7.11
N LEU A 88 -11.75 -3.60 -6.98
CA LEU A 88 -12.31 -2.70 -5.97
C LEU A 88 -13.84 -2.72 -5.91
N PRO A 89 -14.60 -2.71 -7.02
CA PRO A 89 -16.06 -2.78 -6.96
C PRO A 89 -16.56 -4.09 -6.33
N CYS A 90 -15.89 -5.22 -6.60
CA CYS A 90 -16.22 -6.50 -5.98
C CYS A 90 -15.90 -6.49 -4.48
N TYR A 91 -14.75 -5.95 -4.09
CA TYR A 91 -14.39 -5.80 -2.68
C TYR A 91 -15.34 -4.87 -1.92
N ALA A 92 -15.71 -3.74 -2.51
CA ALA A 92 -16.69 -2.82 -1.95
C ALA A 92 -18.07 -3.47 -1.82
N GLY A 93 -18.54 -4.17 -2.85
CA GLY A 93 -19.80 -4.91 -2.82
C GLY A 93 -19.83 -6.00 -1.75
N ARG A 94 -18.74 -6.76 -1.60
CA ARG A 94 -18.59 -7.78 -0.53
C ARG A 94 -18.57 -7.14 0.86
N GLY A 95 -17.90 -5.99 1.01
CA GLY A 95 -17.88 -5.22 2.25
C GLY A 95 -19.28 -4.73 2.64
N LEU A 96 -20.00 -4.11 1.70
CA LEU A 96 -21.38 -3.64 1.90
C LEU A 96 -22.33 -4.79 2.23
N LYS A 97 -22.21 -5.93 1.52
CA LYS A 97 -23.01 -7.12 1.81
C LYS A 97 -22.74 -7.62 3.23
N LYS A 98 -21.48 -7.70 3.65
CA LYS A 98 -21.13 -8.13 5.01
C LYS A 98 -21.70 -7.20 6.08
N VAL A 99 -21.67 -5.89 5.85
CA VAL A 99 -22.29 -4.91 6.75
C VAL A 99 -23.79 -5.12 6.84
N LYS A 100 -24.47 -5.25 5.69
CA LYS A 100 -25.91 -5.52 5.63
C LYS A 100 -26.29 -6.80 6.37
N ASP A 101 -25.60 -7.90 6.07
CA ASP A 101 -25.87 -9.21 6.67
C ASP A 101 -25.64 -9.14 8.20
N THR A 102 -24.59 -8.44 8.66
CA THR A 102 -24.33 -8.23 10.10
C THR A 102 -25.46 -7.43 10.78
N PHE A 103 -25.97 -6.36 10.15
CA PHE A 103 -27.11 -5.61 10.71
C PHE A 103 -28.40 -6.44 10.75
N GLN A 104 -28.61 -7.28 9.76
CA GLN A 104 -29.76 -8.18 9.72
C GLN A 104 -29.68 -9.24 10.82
N ASP A 105 -28.49 -9.81 11.05
CA ASP A 105 -28.24 -10.74 12.16
C ASP A 105 -28.42 -10.07 13.54
N PHE A 106 -28.00 -8.80 13.69
CA PHE A 106 -28.25 -8.02 14.90
C PHE A 106 -29.74 -7.73 15.11
N ALA A 107 -30.48 -7.40 14.04
CA ALA A 107 -31.91 -7.14 14.11
C ALA A 107 -32.73 -8.40 14.43
N GLN A 108 -32.25 -9.57 14.03
CA GLN A 108 -32.87 -10.87 14.34
C GLN A 108 -32.43 -11.42 15.70
N SER A 109 -31.30 -10.96 16.26
CA SER A 109 -30.81 -11.44 17.53
C SER A 109 -31.77 -11.06 18.67
N PRO A 110 -32.32 -12.04 19.42
CA PRO A 110 -33.28 -11.80 20.48
C PRO A 110 -32.70 -11.05 21.68
N ALA A 111 -31.40 -10.72 21.70
CA ALA A 111 -30.80 -9.91 22.76
C ALA A 111 -31.45 -8.51 22.87
N ILE A 112 -32.03 -7.95 21.80
CA ILE A 112 -32.80 -6.70 21.88
C ILE A 112 -34.29 -6.97 22.20
N ALA A 113 -34.87 -8.08 21.73
CA ALA A 113 -36.27 -8.41 22.02
C ALA A 113 -36.49 -8.90 23.46
N GLY A 114 -35.53 -9.63 24.04
CA GLY A 114 -35.62 -10.21 25.38
C GLY A 114 -35.28 -9.24 26.52
N GLY A 115 -34.77 -8.04 26.22
CA GLY A 115 -34.44 -7.03 27.23
C GLY A 115 -35.65 -6.39 27.92
N ALA A 116 -36.87 -6.64 27.42
CA ALA A 116 -38.09 -6.05 27.98
C ALA A 116 -38.88 -6.97 28.93
N GLU A 117 -38.57 -8.27 29.02
CA GLU A 117 -39.41 -9.20 29.80
C GLU A 117 -38.87 -9.58 31.19
N SER A 118 -37.68 -9.10 31.59
CA SER A 118 -37.21 -9.29 32.97
C SER A 118 -37.58 -8.11 33.87
N SER A 119 -38.86 -7.97 34.21
CA SER A 119 -39.25 -7.32 35.46
C SER A 119 -40.26 -8.23 36.17
N PRO A 120 -39.83 -8.91 37.26
CA PRO A 120 -40.63 -9.93 37.91
C PRO A 120 -41.84 -9.32 38.63
N PRO A 121 -42.93 -10.09 38.79
CA PRO A 121 -44.15 -9.64 39.46
C PRO A 121 -43.90 -9.39 40.95
N LYS A 122 -44.50 -8.34 41.48
CA LYS A 122 -44.70 -8.14 42.92
C LYS A 122 -45.86 -8.99 43.42
#